data_AF-A0A519SXN8-F1
#
_entry.id   AF-A0A519SXN8-F1
#
_cell.length_a   1.000
_cell.length_b   1.000
_cell.length_c   1.000
_cell.angle_alpha   90.00
_cell.angle_beta   90.00
_cell.angle_gamma   90.00
#
_symmetry.space_group_name_H-M   'P 1'
#
loop_
_entity.id
_entity.type
_entity.pdbx_description
1 polymer ?
#
loop_
_entity_poly.entity_id
_entity_poly.type
_entity_poly.pdbx_seq_one_letter_code
_entity_poly.pdbx_strand_id
1 'polypeptide(L)'
;MNDEPQVLAPAHGYTEDSIRSLDWREHIRLRPGMYIGKLGDGSSYDDGIYVLVKEVVDNCIDEHVMGYGRTIEIKISESKVQVRDYGRGIPLG
;
A
#
# COMPACT_ATOMS: atom_id res chain seq x y z
N MET A 1 -0.12 61.70 8.54
CA MET A 1 -0.83 60.45 8.86
C MET A 1 -0.93 59.68 7.56
N ASN A 2 0.09 58.86 7.26
CA ASN A 2 0.08 57.96 6.12
C ASN A 2 0.27 56.55 6.69
N ASP A 3 -0.82 55.93 7.11
CA ASP A 3 -0.86 54.51 7.44
C ASP A 3 -1.24 53.77 6.15
N GLU A 4 -0.25 53.42 5.33
CA GLU A 4 -0.45 52.33 4.37
C GLU A 4 -0.42 50.99 5.13
N PRO A 5 -1.36 50.08 4.86
CA PRO A 5 -1.39 48.79 5.53
C PRO A 5 -0.19 47.96 5.07
N GLN A 6 0.76 47.75 5.98
CA GLN A 6 1.90 46.88 5.76
C GLN A 6 1.38 45.43 5.66
N VAL A 7 1.34 44.89 4.44
CA VAL A 7 0.97 43.49 4.19
C VAL A 7 2.03 42.60 4.86
N LEU A 8 1.67 41.98 5.98
CA LEU A 8 2.52 41.03 6.69
C LEU A 8 2.79 39.84 5.75
N ALA A 9 4.01 39.75 5.21
CA ALA A 9 4.48 38.55 4.53
C ALA A 9 4.36 37.36 5.49
N PRO A 10 3.99 36.16 5.00
CA PRO A 10 3.81 35.00 5.87
C PRO A 10 5.12 34.71 6.62
N ALA A 11 5.06 34.82 7.94
CA ALA A 11 6.14 34.38 8.82
C ALA A 11 6.21 32.85 8.76
N HIS A 12 7.42 32.30 8.67
CA HIS A 12 7.80 30.92 8.35
C HIS A 12 7.95 30.67 6.85
N GLY A 13 9.19 30.41 6.42
CA GLY A 13 9.65 30.21 5.03
C GLY A 13 9.07 28.98 4.33
N TYR A 14 7.75 28.87 4.35
CA TYR A 14 6.96 27.98 3.53
C TYR A 14 6.95 28.54 2.10
N THR A 15 7.81 27.95 1.27
CA THR A 15 7.94 28.26 -0.15
C THR A 15 7.36 27.12 -0.99
N GLU A 16 7.34 27.29 -2.31
CA GLU A 16 6.95 26.21 -3.24
C GLU A 16 7.77 24.93 -3.01
N ASP A 17 9.05 25.05 -2.65
CA ASP A 17 9.93 23.92 -2.32
C ASP A 17 9.46 23.12 -1.09
N SER A 18 8.57 23.68 -0.26
CA SER A 18 7.96 22.98 0.88
C SER A 18 6.90 21.97 0.45
N ILE A 19 6.43 22.03 -0.79
CA ILE A 19 5.48 21.09 -1.37
C ILE A 19 6.22 19.99 -2.10
N ARG A 20 5.90 18.74 -1.75
CA ARG A 20 6.45 17.55 -2.39
C ARG A 20 5.34 16.70 -2.97
N SER A 21 5.43 16.42 -4.26
CA SER A 21 4.71 15.32 -4.91
C SER A 21 5.57 14.06 -4.81
N LEU A 22 4.96 12.94 -4.42
CA LEU A 22 5.64 11.67 -4.31
C LEU A 22 5.21 10.75 -5.45
N ASP A 23 6.13 9.95 -5.97
CA ASP A 23 5.76 8.80 -6.81
C ASP A 23 4.85 7.86 -5.99
N TRP A 24 3.93 7.17 -6.66
CA TRP A 24 2.96 6.31 -5.99
C TRP A 24 3.63 5.22 -5.13
N ARG A 25 4.79 4.69 -5.53
CA ARG A 25 5.53 3.68 -4.75
C ARG A 25 6.15 4.30 -3.50
N GLU A 26 6.68 5.51 -3.64
CA GLU A 26 7.25 6.25 -2.52
C GLU A 26 6.16 6.60 -1.51
N HIS A 27 4.99 7.04 -1.98
CA HIS A 27 3.86 7.36 -1.12
C HIS A 27 3.39 6.14 -0.31
N ILE A 28 3.23 4.98 -0.95
CA ILE A 28 2.85 3.72 -0.26
C ILE A 28 3.86 3.35 0.81
N ARG A 29 5.16 3.45 0.51
CA ARG A 29 6.23 3.11 1.45
C ARG A 29 6.35 4.11 2.60
N LEU A 30 6.08 5.39 2.35
CA LEU A 30 6.13 6.43 3.36
C LEU A 30 4.94 6.32 4.34
N ARG A 31 3.78 5.90 3.85
CA ARG A 31 2.54 5.79 4.64
C ARG A 31 1.89 4.41 4.50
N PRO A 32 2.59 3.33 4.88
CA PRO A 32 2.12 1.97 4.65
C PRO A 32 0.81 1.70 5.39
N GLY A 33 0.61 2.31 6.57
CA GLY A 33 -0.61 2.07 7.34
C GLY A 33 -1.89 2.61 6.72
N MET A 34 -1.79 3.51 5.72
CA MET A 34 -2.95 3.91 4.93
C MET A 34 -3.43 2.79 3.98
N TYR A 35 -2.56 1.84 3.66
CA TYR A 35 -2.82 0.76 2.68
C TYR A 35 -3.01 -0.59 3.35
N ILE A 36 -2.19 -0.91 4.37
CA ILE A 36 -2.19 -2.22 5.03
C ILE A 36 -2.54 -2.16 6.52
N GLY A 37 -2.92 -0.98 7.04
CA GLY A 37 -3.26 -0.82 8.45
C GLY A 37 -2.05 -0.85 9.39
N LYS A 38 -2.19 -1.47 10.55
CA LYS A 38 -1.15 -1.48 11.58
C LYS A 38 0.06 -2.32 11.11
N LEU A 39 1.27 -1.76 11.17
CA LEU A 39 2.48 -2.58 10.98
C LEU A 39 2.66 -3.54 12.15
N GLY A 40 3.15 -4.74 11.87
CA GLY A 40 3.42 -5.75 12.90
C GLY A 40 4.12 -6.97 12.33
N ASP A 41 4.51 -7.86 13.23
CA ASP A 41 5.25 -9.10 12.94
C ASP A 41 4.32 -10.31 12.80
N GLY A 42 3.01 -10.12 12.92
CA GLY A 42 2.01 -11.17 12.87
C GLY A 42 1.64 -11.71 14.25
N SER A 43 2.16 -11.15 15.33
CA SER A 43 1.75 -11.49 16.70
C SER A 43 0.32 -11.06 17.03
N SER A 44 -0.23 -10.07 16.31
CA SER A 44 -1.62 -9.65 16.45
C SER A 44 -2.41 -9.87 15.16
N TYR A 45 -3.68 -10.24 15.29
CA TYR A 45 -4.57 -10.52 14.17
C TYR A 45 -4.85 -9.29 13.29
N ASP A 46 -4.66 -8.09 13.83
CA ASP A 46 -4.83 -6.81 13.13
C ASP A 46 -3.54 -6.31 12.45
N ASP A 47 -2.47 -7.11 12.45
CA ASP A 47 -1.21 -6.76 11.80
C ASP A 47 -1.34 -6.83 10.27
N GLY A 48 -0.84 -5.81 9.59
CA GLY A 48 -0.91 -5.59 8.15
C GLY A 48 -0.18 -6.65 7.33
N ILE A 49 0.69 -7.46 7.94
CA ILE A 49 1.27 -8.64 7.27
C ILE A 49 0.18 -9.62 6.81
N TYR A 50 -0.91 -9.75 7.57
CA TYR A 50 -2.05 -10.57 7.17
C TYR A 50 -2.83 -9.96 6.01
N VAL A 51 -2.94 -8.62 5.96
CA VAL A 51 -3.52 -7.92 4.80
C VAL A 51 -2.70 -8.20 3.55
N LEU A 52 -1.37 -8.13 3.62
CA LEU A 52 -0.50 -8.44 2.47
C LEU A 52 -0.72 -9.86 1.93
N VAL A 53 -0.82 -10.86 2.81
CA VAL A 53 -1.11 -12.25 2.40
C VAL A 53 -2.51 -12.35 1.80
N LYS A 54 -3.50 -11.72 2.45
CA LYS A 54 -4.90 -11.71 2.03
C LYS A 54 -5.06 -11.15 0.62
N GLU A 55 -4.42 -10.02 0.30
CA GLU A 55 -4.52 -9.42 -1.04
C GLU A 55 -3.99 -10.34 -2.16
N VAL A 56 -2.97 -11.15 -1.89
CA VAL A 56 -2.48 -12.13 -2.88
C VAL A 56 -3.46 -13.30 -3.01
N VAL A 57 -3.97 -13.81 -1.89
CA VAL A 57 -4.93 -14.92 -1.87
C VAL A 57 -6.26 -14.53 -2.52
N ASP A 58 -6.76 -13.32 -2.29
CA ASP A 58 -8.00 -12.80 -2.88
C ASP A 58 -7.93 -12.81 -4.41
N ASN A 59 -6.81 -12.36 -5.00
CA ASN A 59 -6.61 -12.42 -6.45
C ASN A 59 -6.67 -13.88 -6.99
N CYS A 60 -6.13 -14.84 -6.23
CA CYS A 60 -6.23 -16.26 -6.59
C CYS A 60 -7.67 -16.79 -6.47
N ILE A 61 -8.44 -16.32 -5.46
CA ILE A 61 -9.84 -16.67 -5.28
C ILE A 61 -10.69 -16.10 -6.40
N ASP A 62 -10.42 -14.87 -6.86
CA ASP A 62 -11.14 -14.24 -7.97
C ASP A 62 -11.02 -15.08 -9.25
N GLU A 63 -9.82 -15.60 -9.56
CA GLU A 63 -9.63 -16.55 -10.67
C GLU A 63 -10.49 -17.80 -10.51
N HIS A 64 -10.48 -18.40 -9.29
CA HIS A 64 -11.27 -19.59 -8.98
C HIS A 64 -12.77 -19.35 -9.13
N VAL A 65 -13.27 -18.22 -8.62
CA VAL A 65 -14.68 -17.80 -8.73
C VAL A 65 -15.09 -17.59 -10.18
N MET A 66 -14.18 -17.11 -11.02
CA MET A 66 -14.38 -17.01 -12.47
C MET A 66 -14.29 -18.36 -13.21
N GLY A 67 -14.04 -19.46 -12.49
CA GLY A 67 -13.96 -20.82 -13.04
C GLY A 67 -12.58 -21.22 -13.55
N TYR A 68 -11.55 -20.43 -13.28
CA TYR A 68 -10.17 -20.68 -13.69
C TYR A 68 -9.31 -21.11 -12.51
N GLY A 69 -8.64 -22.26 -12.63
CA GLY A 69 -7.90 -22.84 -11.52
C GLY A 69 -8.81 -23.50 -10.48
N ARG A 70 -8.35 -24.63 -9.92
CA ARG A 70 -9.11 -25.43 -8.93
C ARG A 70 -8.38 -25.57 -7.61
N THR A 71 -7.14 -25.11 -7.56
CA THR A 71 -6.24 -25.33 -6.44
C THR A 71 -5.45 -24.06 -6.22
N ILE A 72 -5.41 -23.63 -4.96
CA ILE A 72 -4.53 -22.57 -4.49
C ILE A 72 -3.60 -23.22 -3.48
N GLU A 73 -2.30 -23.16 -3.75
CA GLU A 73 -1.26 -23.66 -2.86
C GLU A 73 -0.67 -22.51 -2.06
N ILE A 74 -0.72 -22.61 -0.73
CA ILE A 74 -0.07 -21.67 0.18
C ILE A 74 1.05 -22.42 0.89
N LYS A 75 2.28 -21.91 0.76
CA LYS A 75 3.48 -22.44 1.42
C LYS A 75 4.09 -21.35 2.26
N ILE A 76 4.25 -21.65 3.55
CA ILE A 76 4.91 -20.76 4.50
C ILE A 76 6.28 -21.35 4.80
N SER A 77 7.29 -20.50 4.68
CA SER A 77 8.68 -20.74 5.09
C SER A 77 9.11 -19.57 5.97
N GLU A 78 10.21 -19.71 6.71
CA GLU A 78 10.69 -18.79 7.75
C GLU A 78 10.20 -17.33 7.63
N SER A 79 10.64 -16.62 6.59
CA SER A 79 10.29 -15.20 6.35
C SER A 79 9.56 -14.98 5.02
N LYS A 80 8.98 -16.04 4.44
CA LYS A 80 8.37 -15.99 3.11
C LYS A 80 7.09 -16.80 3.04
N VAL A 81 6.04 -16.15 2.57
CA VAL A 81 4.80 -16.78 2.12
C VAL A 81 4.80 -16.85 0.59
N GLN A 82 4.56 -18.03 0.05
CA GLN A 82 4.33 -18.25 -1.37
C GLN A 82 2.88 -18.67 -1.58
N VAL A 83 2.18 -17.94 -2.45
CA VAL A 83 0.83 -18.26 -2.90
C VAL A 83 0.93 -18.61 -4.39
N ARG A 84 0.35 -19.74 -4.79
CA ARG A 84 0.31 -20.19 -6.19
C ARG A 84 -1.10 -20.61 -6.54
N ASP A 85 -1.68 -19.99 -7.55
CA ASP A 85 -2.87 -20.49 -8.23
C ASP A 85 -2.50 -21.17 -9.57
N TYR A 86 -3.53 -21.73 -10.20
CA TYR A 86 -3.48 -22.28 -11.54
C TYR A 86 -4.61 -21.68 -12.40
N GLY A 87 -4.86 -20.38 -12.21
CA GLY A 87 -5.80 -19.58 -12.98
C GLY A 87 -5.23 -19.21 -14.35
N ARG A 88 -5.72 -18.11 -14.94
CA ARG A 88 -5.26 -17.63 -16.26
C ARG A 88 -3.87 -17.02 -16.21
N GLY A 89 -3.43 -16.56 -15.04
CA GLY A 89 -2.20 -15.82 -14.84
C GLY A 89 -2.34 -14.33 -15.15
N ILE A 90 -1.36 -13.55 -14.68
CA ILE A 90 -1.32 -12.10 -14.89
C ILE A 90 -0.96 -11.83 -16.37
N PRO A 91 -1.71 -10.96 -17.09
CA PRO A 91 -1.37 -10.55 -18.45
C PRO A 91 0.03 -9.94 -18.55
N LEU A 92 0.84 -10.39 -19.51
CA LEU A 92 2.22 -9.94 -19.68
C LEU A 92 2.40 -8.82 -20.74
N GLY A 93 1.31 -8.43 -21.42
CA GLY A 93 1.32 -7.56 -22.59
C GLY A 93 0.96 -8.30 -23.87
#